data_AF-A0A919WK47-F1
#
_entry.id   AF-A0A919WK47-F1
#
_cell.length_a   1.000
_cell.length_b   1.000
_cell.length_c   1.000
_cell.angle_alpha   90.00
_cell.angle_beta   90.00
_cell.angle_gamma   90.00
#
_symmetry.space_group_name_H-M   'P 1'
#
loop_
_entity.id
_entity.type
_entity.pdbx_description
1 polymer ?
#
loop_
_entity_poly.entity_id
_entity_poly.type
_entity_poly.pdbx_seq_one_letter_code
_entity_poly.pdbx_strand_id
1 'polypeptide(L)'
;MLTYSFILVFCLFLLIFNKLNALSLTKLIPIWLFILLVSGLMINAIFTNLVLIEKPVTVDHFIAFHIFQKLLLPGVMILLMNLFSLLVSPLKWGTTILGALIFMLFEKIVEQIGIIEYKHWNIGFSALFWFTFTLLSIAFFALLNSKRWNGGNQHV
;
A
#
# COMPACT_ATOMS: atom_id res chain seq x y z
N MET A 1 -6.05 4.74 24.18
CA MET A 1 -4.60 5.05 23.99
C MET A 1 -4.14 4.73 22.57
N LEU A 2 -4.47 3.57 22.01
CA LEU A 2 -4.13 3.16 20.65
C LEU A 2 -4.46 4.21 19.57
N THR A 3 -5.65 4.80 19.62
CA THR A 3 -6.12 5.83 18.66
C THR A 3 -5.23 7.07 18.63
N TYR A 4 -4.77 7.57 19.78
CA TYR A 4 -3.88 8.73 19.84
C TYR A 4 -2.50 8.40 19.27
N SER A 5 -1.97 7.21 19.57
CA SER A 5 -0.73 6.71 18.96
C SER A 5 -0.86 6.60 17.44
N PHE A 6 -2.00 6.15 16.93
CA PHE A 6 -2.26 6.11 15.48
C PHE A 6 -2.31 7.49 14.84
N ILE A 7 -3.00 8.44 15.45
CA ILE A 7 -3.06 9.83 14.95
C ILE A 7 -1.65 10.41 14.89
N LEU A 8 -0.83 10.19 15.92
CA LEU A 8 0.55 10.67 15.93
C LEU A 8 1.38 10.07 14.80
N VAL A 9 1.34 8.74 14.63
CA VAL A 9 2.05 8.04 13.53
C VAL A 9 1.59 8.55 12.17
N PHE A 10 0.28 8.75 11.99
CA PHE A 10 -0.27 9.27 10.74
C PHE A 10 0.17 10.72 10.46
N CYS A 11 0.15 11.59 11.46
CA CYS A 11 0.62 12.97 11.31
C CYS A 11 2.11 13.02 10.96
N LEU A 12 2.95 12.23 11.65
CA LEU A 12 4.38 12.12 11.34
C LEU A 12 4.60 11.59 9.92
N PHE A 13 3.82 10.58 9.51
CA PHE A 13 3.86 10.07 8.15
C PHE A 13 3.49 11.15 7.12
N LEU A 14 2.43 11.92 7.34
CA LEU A 14 2.02 12.99 6.42
C LEU A 14 3.11 14.07 6.26
N LEU A 15 3.81 14.43 7.35
CA LEU A 15 4.93 15.37 7.28
C LEU A 15 6.05 14.85 6.39
N ILE A 16 6.42 13.58 6.56
CA ILE A 16 7.44 12.91 5.73
C ILE A 16 6.97 12.81 4.28
N PHE A 17 5.72 12.37 4.08
CA PHE A 17 5.11 12.21 2.76
C PHE A 17 5.09 13.52 1.98
N ASN A 18 4.67 14.62 2.61
CA ASN A 18 4.61 15.92 1.97
C ASN A 18 6.00 16.44 1.55
N LYS A 19 7.05 16.07 2.31
CA LYS A 19 8.42 16.45 1.98
C LYS A 19 9.03 15.61 0.85
N LEU A 20 8.65 14.34 0.74
CA LEU A 20 9.24 13.37 -0.20
C LEU A 20 8.42 13.18 -1.48
N ASN A 21 7.13 13.50 -1.47
CA ASN A 21 6.27 13.31 -2.63
C ASN A 21 6.54 14.37 -3.69
N ALA A 22 7.02 13.94 -4.86
CA ALA A 22 7.26 14.79 -6.01
C ALA A 22 6.12 14.77 -7.06
N LEU A 23 5.04 14.01 -6.82
CA LEU A 23 3.95 13.86 -7.78
C LEU A 23 2.97 15.03 -7.73
N SER A 24 2.59 15.51 -8.91
CA SER A 24 1.49 16.46 -9.08
C SER A 24 0.15 15.84 -8.66
N LEU A 25 -0.78 16.66 -8.17
CA LEU A 25 -2.12 16.23 -7.77
C LEU A 25 -2.86 15.46 -8.87
N THR A 26 -2.64 15.84 -10.14
CA THR A 26 -3.23 15.18 -11.32
C THR A 26 -2.85 13.71 -11.49
N LYS A 27 -1.68 13.30 -10.97
CA LYS A 27 -1.23 11.90 -10.96
C LYS A 27 -1.46 11.24 -9.60
N LEU A 28 -1.27 12.01 -8.53
CA LEU A 28 -1.43 11.55 -7.16
C LEU A 28 -2.83 10.98 -6.90
N ILE A 29 -3.89 11.73 -7.27
CA ILE A 29 -5.28 11.33 -7.00
C ILE A 29 -5.63 10.01 -7.72
N PRO A 30 -5.40 9.85 -9.04
CA PRO A 30 -5.64 8.57 -9.71
C PRO A 30 -4.87 7.40 -9.11
N ILE A 31 -3.60 7.57 -8.75
CA ILE A 31 -2.79 6.52 -8.13
C ILE A 31 -3.38 6.13 -6.77
N TRP A 32 -3.73 7.12 -5.96
CA TRP A 32 -4.31 6.91 -4.65
C TRP A 32 -5.62 6.11 -4.74
N LEU A 33 -6.51 6.51 -5.65
CA LEU A 33 -7.79 5.82 -5.89
C LEU A 33 -7.58 4.40 -6.40
N PHE A 34 -6.64 4.19 -7.32
CA PHE A 34 -6.30 2.87 -7.81
C PHE A 34 -5.80 1.95 -6.69
N ILE A 35 -4.89 2.45 -5.85
CA ILE A 35 -4.38 1.70 -4.71
C ILE A 35 -5.51 1.35 -3.73
N LEU A 36 -6.39 2.31 -3.42
CA LEU A 36 -7.56 2.07 -2.57
C LEU A 36 -8.50 1.00 -3.14
N LEU A 37 -8.75 1.04 -4.46
CA LEU A 37 -9.61 0.07 -5.13
C LEU A 37 -9.01 -1.34 -5.07
N VAL A 38 -7.76 -1.49 -5.50
CA VAL A 38 -7.09 -2.81 -5.56
C VAL A 38 -6.92 -3.37 -4.16
N SER A 39 -6.45 -2.56 -3.21
CA SER A 39 -6.31 -3.00 -1.81
C SER A 39 -7.66 -3.39 -1.23
N GLY A 40 -8.72 -2.60 -1.44
CA GLY A 40 -10.08 -2.91 -1.00
C GLY A 40 -10.60 -4.24 -1.53
N LEU A 41 -10.46 -4.50 -2.83
CA LEU A 41 -10.86 -5.76 -3.46
C LEU A 41 -10.10 -6.95 -2.86
N MET A 42 -8.79 -6.78 -2.69
CA MET A 42 -7.88 -7.79 -2.16
C MET A 42 -8.17 -8.11 -0.69
N ILE A 43 -8.35 -7.11 0.17
CA ILE A 43 -8.75 -7.26 1.58
C ILE A 43 -10.10 -7.96 1.66
N ASN A 44 -11.08 -7.50 0.89
CA ASN A 44 -12.42 -8.08 0.90
C ASN A 44 -12.37 -9.57 0.52
N ALA A 45 -11.60 -9.95 -0.50
CA ALA A 45 -11.42 -11.35 -0.88
C ALA A 45 -10.85 -12.20 0.28
N ILE A 46 -9.91 -11.65 1.06
CA ILE A 46 -9.35 -12.35 2.23
C ILE A 46 -10.39 -12.48 3.36
N PHE A 47 -11.06 -11.38 3.75
CA PHE A 47 -12.01 -11.39 4.87
C PHE A 47 -13.30 -12.16 4.57
N THR A 48 -13.72 -12.24 3.31
CA THR A 48 -14.89 -13.05 2.92
C THR A 48 -14.58 -14.55 3.04
N ASN A 49 -13.31 -14.93 2.94
CA ASN A 49 -12.86 -16.31 3.07
C ASN A 49 -12.51 -16.61 4.54
N LEU A 50 -13.53 -16.81 5.37
CA LEU A 50 -13.47 -17.04 6.84
C LEU A 50 -12.59 -18.22 7.30
N VAL A 51 -12.08 -18.99 6.33
CA VAL A 51 -11.08 -20.04 6.55
C VAL A 51 -9.69 -19.45 6.82
N LEU A 52 -9.40 -18.23 6.34
CA LEU A 52 -8.07 -17.61 6.37
C LEU A 52 -7.84 -16.68 7.57
N ILE A 53 -8.86 -15.95 8.02
CA ILE A 53 -8.75 -14.92 9.07
C ILE A 53 -9.87 -15.09 10.11
N GLU A 54 -9.52 -14.99 11.39
CA GLU A 54 -10.52 -14.81 12.45
C GLU A 54 -10.97 -13.36 12.51
N LYS A 55 -12.29 -13.16 12.62
CA LYS A 55 -12.82 -11.81 12.79
C LYS A 55 -12.24 -11.22 14.08
N PRO A 56 -11.74 -9.98 14.05
CA PRO A 56 -11.15 -9.36 15.23
C PRO A 56 -12.16 -9.30 16.38
N VAL A 57 -11.66 -9.57 17.59
CA VAL A 57 -12.44 -9.70 18.82
C VAL A 57 -13.13 -8.38 19.22
N THR A 58 -12.61 -7.24 18.77
CA THR A 58 -13.14 -5.91 19.10
C THR A 58 -13.25 -5.00 17.89
N VAL A 59 -14.40 -4.35 17.75
CA VAL A 59 -14.76 -3.47 16.61
C VAL A 59 -13.77 -2.32 16.44
N ASP A 60 -13.25 -1.76 17.54
CA ASP A 60 -12.36 -0.61 17.51
C ASP A 60 -11.01 -0.90 16.83
N HIS A 61 -10.44 -2.09 17.06
CA HIS A 61 -9.17 -2.49 16.44
C HIS A 61 -9.36 -2.72 14.93
N PHE A 62 -10.48 -3.29 14.53
CA PHE A 62 -10.82 -3.48 13.11
C PHE A 62 -11.00 -2.15 12.37
N ILE A 63 -11.70 -1.20 12.97
CA ILE A 63 -11.91 0.14 12.39
C ILE A 63 -10.56 0.86 12.29
N ALA A 64 -9.73 0.82 13.33
CA ALA A 64 -8.40 1.42 13.31
C ALA A 64 -7.52 0.81 12.20
N PHE A 65 -7.55 -0.51 12.03
CA PHE A 65 -6.86 -1.20 10.93
C PHE A 65 -7.33 -0.73 9.56
N HIS A 66 -8.64 -0.68 9.33
CA HIS A 66 -9.20 -0.26 8.07
C HIS A 66 -8.86 1.20 7.74
N ILE A 67 -8.88 2.09 8.74
CA ILE A 67 -8.49 3.49 8.58
C ILE A 67 -6.99 3.58 8.26
N PHE A 68 -6.15 2.87 9.02
CA PHE A 68 -4.71 2.84 8.80
C PHE A 68 -4.40 2.36 7.38
N GLN A 69 -4.99 1.24 6.98
CA GLN A 69 -4.75 0.65 5.68
C GLN A 69 -5.23 1.56 4.55
N LYS A 70 -6.36 2.25 4.68
CA LYS A 70 -6.85 3.18 3.65
C LYS A 70 -6.04 4.48 3.56
N LEU A 71 -5.30 4.86 4.59
CA LEU A 71 -4.57 6.12 4.63
C LEU A 71 -3.06 5.95 4.42
N LEU A 72 -2.44 4.98 5.10
CA LEU A 72 -1.00 4.76 5.06
C LEU A 72 -0.56 3.89 3.90
N LEU A 73 -1.36 2.87 3.53
CA LEU A 73 -1.01 1.98 2.41
C LEU A 73 -0.82 2.76 1.09
N PRO A 74 -1.74 3.66 0.68
CA PRO A 74 -1.56 4.41 -0.56
C PRO A 74 -0.33 5.31 -0.49
N GLY A 75 -0.12 6.01 0.63
CA GLY A 75 1.02 6.90 0.80
C GLY A 75 2.36 6.16 0.75
N VAL A 76 2.50 5.05 1.46
CA VAL A 76 3.73 4.22 1.44
C VAL A 76 3.99 3.70 0.03
N MET A 77 2.95 3.23 -0.66
CA MET A 77 3.09 2.73 -2.03
C MET A 77 3.50 3.85 -3.00
N ILE A 78 2.95 5.06 -2.86
CA ILE A 78 3.35 6.22 -3.67
C ILE A 78 4.83 6.57 -3.44
N LEU A 79 5.31 6.53 -2.18
CA LEU A 79 6.73 6.75 -1.89
C LEU A 79 7.62 5.67 -2.52
N LEU A 80 7.19 4.40 -2.48
CA LEU A 80 7.87 3.29 -3.17
C LEU A 80 7.93 3.51 -4.68
N MET A 81 6.86 4.00 -5.31
CA MET A 81 6.84 4.35 -6.74
C MET A 81 7.77 5.50 -7.07
N ASN A 82 7.80 6.55 -6.24
CA ASN A 82 8.71 7.67 -6.40
C ASN A 82 10.16 7.19 -6.35
N LEU A 83 10.50 6.34 -5.36
CA LEU A 83 11.82 5.71 -5.27
C LEU A 83 12.12 4.84 -6.51
N PHE A 84 11.16 3.99 -6.93
CA PHE A 84 11.29 3.14 -8.11
C PHE A 84 11.60 3.95 -9.39
N SER A 85 11.00 5.15 -9.53
CA SER A 85 11.20 6.02 -10.68
C SER A 85 12.63 6.57 -10.80
N LEU A 86 13.35 6.70 -9.67
CA LEU A 86 14.70 7.27 -9.60
C LEU A 86 15.81 6.22 -9.80
N LEU A 87 15.47 4.94 -9.81
CA LEU A 87 16.44 3.84 -9.78
C LEU A 87 16.70 3.21 -11.14
N VAL A 88 17.85 2.56 -11.29
CA VAL A 88 18.25 1.81 -12.50
C VAL A 88 17.66 0.38 -12.48
N SER A 89 17.51 -0.26 -13.64
CA SER A 89 16.80 -1.54 -13.83
C SER A 89 17.01 -2.65 -12.76
N PRO A 90 18.24 -3.01 -12.32
CA PRO A 90 18.39 -4.02 -11.27
C PRO A 90 17.90 -3.55 -9.89
N LEU A 91 18.04 -2.26 -9.59
CA LEU A 91 17.60 -1.65 -8.34
C LEU A 91 16.06 -1.51 -8.27
N LYS A 92 15.38 -1.44 -9.43
CA LYS A 92 13.91 -1.44 -9.55
C LYS A 92 13.27 -2.75 -9.10
N TRP A 93 13.89 -3.88 -9.43
CA TRP A 93 13.43 -5.19 -8.93
C TRP A 93 13.66 -5.30 -7.43
N GLY A 94 14.81 -4.81 -6.95
CA GLY A 94 15.10 -4.71 -5.52
C GLY A 94 14.04 -3.92 -4.74
N THR A 95 13.56 -2.78 -5.26
CA THR A 95 12.51 -2.00 -4.59
C THR A 95 11.14 -2.66 -4.64
N THR A 96 10.84 -3.44 -5.68
CA THR A 96 9.58 -4.21 -5.76
C THR A 96 9.56 -5.30 -4.69
N ILE A 97 10.67 -6.03 -4.53
CA ILE A 97 10.84 -7.04 -3.47
C ILE A 97 10.83 -6.40 -2.08
N LEU A 98 11.55 -5.29 -1.91
CA LEU A 98 11.56 -4.52 -0.67
C LEU A 98 10.16 -4.03 -0.27
N GLY A 99 9.38 -3.55 -1.23
CA GLY A 99 7.99 -3.14 -0.99
C GLY A 99 7.14 -4.28 -0.44
N ALA A 100 7.21 -5.47 -1.07
CA ALA A 100 6.52 -6.65 -0.58
C ALA A 100 6.95 -7.02 0.85
N LEU A 101 8.25 -7.01 1.13
CA LEU A 101 8.79 -7.30 2.47
C LEU A 101 8.31 -6.29 3.53
N ILE A 102 8.27 -5.00 3.21
CA ILE A 102 7.76 -3.96 4.12
C ILE A 102 6.31 -4.23 4.49
N PHE A 103 5.47 -4.56 3.51
CA PHE A 103 4.05 -4.83 3.78
C PHE A 103 3.83 -6.14 4.55
N MET A 104 4.61 -7.18 4.27
CA MET A 104 4.59 -8.42 5.06
C MET A 104 5.01 -8.18 6.52
N LEU A 105 6.06 -7.39 6.73
CA LEU A 105 6.53 -7.06 8.08
C LEU A 105 5.49 -6.22 8.83
N PHE A 106 4.85 -5.27 8.13
CA PHE A 106 3.76 -4.50 8.68
C PHE A 106 2.56 -5.39 9.06
N GLU A 107 2.16 -6.30 8.18
CA GLU A 107 1.11 -7.31 8.45
C GLU A 107 1.43 -8.12 9.72
N LYS A 108 2.69 -8.54 9.90
CA LYS A 108 3.13 -9.28 11.08
C LYS A 108 3.09 -8.44 12.37
N ILE A 109 3.45 -7.16 12.29
CA ILE A 109 3.34 -6.22 13.42
C ILE A 109 1.86 -6.05 13.82
N VAL A 110 0.97 -5.88 12.85
CA VAL A 110 -0.47 -5.74 13.09
C VAL A 110 -1.06 -7.00 13.74
N GLU A 111 -0.63 -8.18 13.30
CA GLU A 111 -0.99 -9.46 13.94
C GLU A 111 -0.49 -9.53 15.39
N GLN A 112 0.78 -9.17 15.65
CA GLN A 112 1.35 -9.19 17.00
C GLN A 112 0.67 -8.22 17.98
N ILE A 113 0.13 -7.11 17.49
CA ILE A 113 -0.62 -6.14 18.30
C ILE A 113 -2.06 -6.64 18.58
N GLY A 114 -2.47 -7.77 17.98
CA GLY A 114 -3.80 -8.37 18.17
C GLY A 114 -4.91 -7.66 17.39
N ILE A 115 -4.54 -6.93 16.34
CA ILE A 115 -5.50 -6.20 15.49
C ILE A 115 -6.16 -7.14 14.48
N ILE A 116 -5.43 -8.13 14.00
CA ILE A 116 -5.88 -9.21 13.11
C ILE A 116 -5.32 -10.51 13.66
N GLU A 117 -6.06 -11.60 13.59
CA GLU A 117 -5.58 -12.92 13.97
C GLU A 117 -5.77 -13.89 12.79
N TYR A 118 -4.65 -14.42 12.28
CA TYR A 118 -4.68 -15.42 11.22
C TYR A 118 -4.85 -16.81 11.82
N LYS A 119 -5.79 -17.60 11.30
CA LYS A 119 -5.91 -19.02 11.70
C LYS A 119 -4.67 -19.81 11.31
N HIS A 120 -4.21 -19.59 10.07
CA HIS A 120 -3.03 -20.19 9.49
C HIS A 120 -2.32 -19.16 8.63
N TRP A 121 -1.41 -18.39 9.22
CA TRP A 121 -0.64 -17.43 8.45
C TRP A 121 0.27 -18.15 7.45
N ASN A 122 -0.06 -18.05 6.17
CA ASN A 122 0.76 -18.57 5.08
C ASN A 122 1.65 -17.46 4.53
N ILE A 123 2.92 -17.48 4.93
CA ILE A 123 3.95 -16.52 4.52
C ILE A 123 4.07 -16.46 2.99
N GLY A 124 3.97 -17.59 2.30
CA GLY A 124 4.07 -17.65 0.84
C GLY A 124 2.89 -16.95 0.16
N PHE A 125 1.67 -17.13 0.69
CA PHE A 125 0.49 -16.42 0.21
C PHE A 125 0.60 -14.91 0.45
N SER A 126 1.00 -14.48 1.66
CA SER A 126 1.21 -13.07 1.99
C SER A 126 2.29 -12.44 1.10
N ALA A 127 3.41 -13.13 0.86
CA ALA A 127 4.45 -12.67 -0.05
C ALA A 127 3.94 -12.46 -1.47
N LEU A 128 3.25 -13.47 -2.03
CA LEU A 128 2.69 -13.40 -3.38
C LEU A 128 1.65 -12.28 -3.50
N PHE A 129 0.83 -12.12 -2.47
CA PHE A 129 -0.18 -11.07 -2.38
C PHE A 129 0.44 -9.67 -2.44
N TRP A 130 1.38 -9.37 -1.55
CA TRP A 130 2.01 -8.05 -1.48
C TRP A 130 2.91 -7.77 -2.67
N PHE A 131 3.57 -8.79 -3.21
CA PHE A 131 4.34 -8.67 -4.43
C PHE A 131 3.45 -8.30 -5.62
N THR A 132 2.32 -9.02 -5.80
CA THR A 132 1.36 -8.75 -6.88
C THR A 132 0.77 -7.35 -6.76
N PHE A 133 0.38 -6.96 -5.56
CA PHE A 133 -0.13 -5.62 -5.27
C PHE A 133 0.90 -4.52 -5.63
N THR A 134 2.17 -4.73 -5.26
CA THR A 134 3.27 -3.81 -5.58
C THR A 134 3.50 -3.71 -7.07
N LEU A 135 3.53 -4.85 -7.77
CA LEU A 135 3.72 -4.92 -9.20
C LEU A 135 2.59 -4.23 -9.98
N LEU A 136 1.32 -4.47 -9.62
CA LEU A 136 0.16 -3.83 -10.24
C LEU A 136 0.19 -2.31 -10.04
N SER A 137 0.55 -1.87 -8.84
CA SER A 137 0.63 -0.45 -8.51
C SER A 137 1.74 0.25 -9.30
N ILE A 138 2.92 -0.37 -9.41
CA ILE A 138 4.02 0.14 -10.25
C ILE A 138 3.63 0.15 -11.73
N ALA A 139 2.94 -0.89 -12.22
CA ALA A 139 2.49 -0.93 -13.61
C ALA A 139 1.50 0.20 -13.93
N PHE A 140 0.57 0.49 -13.00
CA PHE A 140 -0.34 1.62 -13.13
C PHE A 140 0.39 2.97 -13.08
N PHE A 141 1.37 3.12 -12.20
CA PHE A 141 2.23 4.29 -12.17
C PHE A 141 3.00 4.50 -13.48
N ALA A 142 3.54 3.44 -14.07
CA ALA A 142 4.20 3.48 -15.37
C ALA A 142 3.23 3.88 -16.49
N LEU A 143 1.98 3.40 -16.45
CA LEU A 143 0.92 3.79 -17.39
C LEU A 143 0.65 5.30 -17.33
N LEU A 144 0.48 5.87 -16.14
CA LEU A 144 0.23 7.31 -15.96
C LEU A 144 1.42 8.19 -16.37
N ASN A 145 2.63 7.64 -16.32
CA ASN A 145 3.83 8.31 -16.80
C ASN A 145 4.16 8.02 -18.28
N SER A 146 3.39 7.16 -18.93
CA SER A 146 3.57 6.87 -20.36
C SER A 146 3.19 8.07 -21.23
N LYS A 147 3.78 8.14 -22.43
CA LYS A 147 3.42 9.13 -23.46
C LYS A 147 1.94 9.07 -23.85
N ARG A 148 1.32 7.90 -23.70
CA ARG A 148 -0.09 7.67 -24.02
C ARG A 148 -1.04 8.37 -23.05
N TRP A 149 -0.67 8.45 -21.77
CA TRP A 149 -1.45 9.17 -20.75
C TRP A 149 -1.16 10.67 -20.77
N ASN A 150 0.12 11.04 -20.91
CA ASN A 150 0.55 12.45 -20.97
C ASN A 150 0.41 13.06 -22.38
N GLY A 151 -0.53 12.55 -23.20
CA GLY A 151 -0.68 12.78 -24.64
C GLY A 151 0.00 14.03 -25.21
N GLY A 152 0.92 13.82 -26.15
CA GLY A 152 1.04 14.65 -27.34
C GLY A 152 1.22 16.16 -27.19
N ASN A 153 2.06 16.66 -26.28
CA ASN A 153 2.67 18.00 -26.48
C ASN A 153 3.80 17.96 -27.55
N GLN A 154 3.54 17.25 -28.65
CA GLN A 154 4.29 17.34 -29.90
C GLN A 154 3.28 17.30 -31.05
N HIS A 155 2.45 18.34 -31.11
CA HIS A 155 2.01 18.87 -32.39
C HIS A 155 2.53 20.32 -32.46
N VAL A 156 3.16 20.62 -33.60
CA VAL A 156 3.98 21.78 -33.99
C VAL A 156 5.46 21.66 -33.63
#